data_AF-A0AAV3Z1M4-F1
#
_entry.id   AF-A0AAV3Z1M4-F1
#
_cell.length_a   1.000
_cell.length_b   1.000
_cell.length_c   1.000
_cell.angle_alpha   90.00
_cell.angle_beta   90.00
_cell.angle_gamma   90.00
#
_symmetry.space_group_name_H-M   'P 1'
#
loop_
_entity.id
_entity.type
_entity.pdbx_description
1 polymer ?
#
loop_
_entity_poly.entity_id
_entity_poly.type
_entity_poly.pdbx_seq_one_letter_code
_entity_poly.pdbx_strand_id
1 'polypeptide(L)'
;MASICSHCRRLPWSVQSLGLKRTGVIAMLVHTVAMLGSAWVLQQSVAWTAVLYALLGHTVTITSCVSCELVGGWAPEKFALFMATVTGTPTLLSIIQNQLITAYINPKNLKANAFISHRAYFSQPEILRRVPMTVAMYGAMTFSLQLVGYILITNPQRPSSNEPILNDSEATDLKIPENQRDTSDTPSLGLNEEINRQNCNHYGINNDNKKTTDVSKIAQFGPSTTEHDENCTEGVPEKGVTTTSCAEDVTTSWKPSETIKTPVFYALLLFGMSLMYGLILKSNYYKQFALLYINDDKYLTLVGTLIPIISTASRIIFGTCLDKGLLGIKDILVLSLSLQTILCAFWYFAPQVNAILYLALILGLSGIQCMIFLILPTAALRIFGPVYFSTNFGLLLSKNLIAGILTPLVITHLLDILGWFWLFTSVSITSLLSLLFVLFTNFNI
;
A
#
# COMPACT_ATOMS: atom_id res chain seq x y z
N MET A 1 -10.07 -16.38 -16.79
CA MET A 1 -10.44 -17.23 -15.63
C MET A 1 -9.29 -18.03 -14.99
N ALA A 2 -8.04 -18.03 -15.49
CA ALA A 2 -6.90 -18.72 -14.85
C ALA A 2 -6.19 -17.93 -13.72
N SER A 3 -6.59 -16.68 -13.43
CA SER A 3 -5.87 -15.80 -12.50
C SER A 3 -6.11 -16.09 -11.01
N ILE A 4 -7.32 -16.55 -10.64
CA ILE A 4 -7.72 -16.76 -9.23
C ILE A 4 -6.98 -17.96 -8.62
N CYS A 5 -6.60 -18.96 -9.41
CA CYS A 5 -5.91 -20.17 -8.93
C CYS A 5 -4.44 -19.90 -8.51
N SER A 6 -3.85 -18.79 -8.92
CA SER A 6 -2.47 -18.41 -8.53
C SER A 6 -2.39 -17.75 -7.16
N HIS A 7 -3.49 -17.16 -6.66
CA HIS A 7 -3.55 -16.55 -5.32
C HIS A 7 -3.54 -17.58 -4.19
N CYS A 8 -4.12 -18.78 -4.42
CA CYS A 8 -4.19 -19.82 -3.40
C CYS A 8 -2.81 -20.44 -3.07
N ARG A 9 -1.85 -20.38 -3.99
CA ARG A 9 -0.54 -21.04 -3.87
C ARG A 9 0.52 -20.24 -3.09
N ARG A 10 0.19 -19.04 -2.58
CA ARG A 10 1.10 -18.18 -1.79
C ARG A 10 0.52 -17.73 -0.44
N LEU A 11 -0.44 -18.45 0.10
CA LEU A 11 -0.91 -18.18 1.46
C LEU A 11 0.19 -18.57 2.47
N PRO A 12 0.37 -17.80 3.57
CA PRO A 12 1.26 -18.20 4.65
C PRO A 12 0.92 -19.60 5.13
N TRP A 13 1.93 -20.42 5.45
CA TRP A 13 1.75 -21.81 5.90
C TRP A 13 0.69 -21.94 7.02
N SER A 14 0.62 -20.95 7.92
CA SER A 14 -0.37 -20.89 9.00
C SER A 14 -1.82 -20.79 8.51
N VAL A 15 -2.08 -20.11 7.39
CA VAL A 15 -3.43 -19.99 6.81
C VAL A 15 -3.80 -21.26 6.05
N GLN A 16 -2.83 -21.91 5.41
CA GLN A 16 -3.03 -23.18 4.69
C GLN A 16 -3.35 -24.34 5.63
N SER A 17 -2.73 -24.38 6.82
CA SER A 17 -2.91 -25.47 7.79
C SER A 17 -4.11 -25.29 8.72
N LEU A 18 -4.33 -24.09 9.27
CA LEU A 18 -5.37 -23.83 10.27
C LEU A 18 -6.70 -23.34 9.68
N GLY A 19 -6.67 -22.83 8.44
CA GLY A 19 -7.80 -22.16 7.82
C GLY A 19 -7.96 -20.71 8.27
N LEU A 20 -8.47 -19.87 7.36
CA LEU A 20 -8.45 -18.42 7.45
C LEU A 20 -9.09 -17.84 8.72
N LYS A 21 -10.31 -18.30 9.08
CA LYS A 21 -11.01 -17.85 10.29
C LYS A 21 -10.25 -18.21 11.57
N ARG A 22 -9.68 -19.41 11.67
CA ARG A 22 -8.97 -19.85 12.89
C ARG A 22 -7.65 -19.08 13.07
N THR A 23 -6.92 -18.84 11.98
CA THR A 23 -5.69 -18.03 12.02
C THR A 23 -5.96 -16.61 12.51
N GLY A 24 -7.03 -15.98 12.04
CA GLY A 24 -7.44 -14.65 12.52
C GLY A 24 -7.77 -14.65 14.02
N VAL A 25 -8.53 -15.64 14.49
CA VAL A 25 -8.91 -15.76 15.92
C VAL A 25 -7.70 -15.95 16.81
N ILE A 26 -6.79 -16.85 16.44
CA ILE A 26 -5.57 -17.10 17.21
C ILE A 26 -4.74 -15.81 17.28
N ALA A 27 -4.57 -15.09 16.17
CA ALA A 27 -3.85 -13.83 16.15
C ALA A 27 -4.49 -12.77 17.06
N MET A 28 -5.83 -12.65 17.05
CA MET A 28 -6.57 -11.73 17.94
C MET A 28 -6.45 -12.11 19.42
N LEU A 29 -6.52 -13.40 19.76
CA LEU A 29 -6.34 -13.87 21.13
C LEU A 29 -4.92 -13.59 21.63
N VAL A 30 -3.89 -13.90 20.82
CA VAL A 30 -2.50 -13.57 21.15
C VAL A 30 -2.33 -12.07 21.33
N HIS A 31 -2.93 -11.25 20.46
CA HIS A 31 -2.91 -9.79 20.58
C HIS A 31 -3.52 -9.32 21.90
N THR A 32 -4.70 -9.83 22.26
CA THR A 32 -5.39 -9.47 23.51
C THR A 32 -4.57 -9.86 24.74
N VAL A 33 -4.05 -11.09 24.78
CA VAL A 33 -3.24 -11.58 25.90
C VAL A 33 -1.96 -10.76 26.03
N ALA A 34 -1.28 -10.45 24.93
CA ALA A 34 -0.09 -9.62 24.94
C ALA A 34 -0.40 -8.18 25.41
N MET A 35 -1.53 -7.61 25.01
CA MET A 35 -1.93 -6.25 25.41
C MET A 35 -2.28 -6.19 26.89
N LEU A 36 -3.08 -7.13 27.40
CA LEU A 36 -3.41 -7.19 28.83
C LEU A 36 -2.18 -7.51 29.68
N GLY A 37 -1.35 -8.46 29.24
CA GLY A 37 -0.09 -8.82 29.89
C GLY A 37 0.88 -7.64 29.97
N SER A 38 0.85 -6.73 28.99
CA SER A 38 1.71 -5.53 28.98
C SER A 38 1.43 -4.60 30.17
N ALA A 39 0.22 -4.59 30.74
CA ALA A 39 -0.09 -3.82 31.95
C ALA A 39 0.74 -4.28 33.17
N TRP A 40 1.03 -5.57 33.27
CA TRP A 40 1.88 -6.12 34.31
C TRP A 40 3.36 -6.01 33.96
N VAL A 41 3.74 -6.37 32.74
CA VAL A 41 5.14 -6.38 32.29
C VAL A 41 5.77 -4.97 32.26
N LEU A 42 4.98 -3.95 31.92
CA LEU A 42 5.32 -2.52 32.05
C LEU A 42 5.98 -2.18 33.38
N GLN A 43 5.49 -2.77 34.47
CA GLN A 43 5.94 -2.48 35.82
C GLN A 43 7.22 -3.22 36.19
N GLN A 44 7.56 -4.27 35.45
CA GLN A 44 8.67 -5.17 35.75
C GLN A 44 9.92 -4.81 34.95
N SER A 45 9.79 -4.63 33.63
CA SER A 45 10.96 -4.41 32.77
C SER A 45 10.60 -3.76 31.43
N VAL A 46 11.42 -2.78 31.04
CA VAL A 46 11.36 -2.13 29.73
C VAL A 46 11.68 -3.14 28.61
N ALA A 47 12.64 -4.04 28.83
CA ALA A 47 13.03 -5.04 27.84
C ALA A 47 11.89 -6.01 27.53
N TRP A 48 11.24 -6.56 28.56
CA TRP A 48 10.09 -7.45 28.36
C TRP A 48 8.88 -6.72 27.76
N THR A 49 8.70 -5.44 28.09
CA THR A 49 7.67 -4.60 27.45
C THR A 49 7.93 -4.47 25.96
N ALA A 50 9.18 -4.21 25.55
CA ALA A 50 9.55 -4.14 24.14
C ALA A 50 9.28 -5.45 23.40
N VAL A 51 9.60 -6.61 24.01
CA VAL A 51 9.31 -7.93 23.42
C VAL A 51 7.79 -8.13 23.22
N LEU A 52 6.97 -7.80 24.21
CA LEU A 52 5.51 -7.89 24.07
C LEU A 52 4.95 -6.95 23.01
N TYR A 53 5.47 -5.73 22.90
CA TYR A 53 5.04 -4.78 21.86
C TYR A 53 5.47 -5.23 20.46
N ALA A 54 6.62 -5.90 20.32
CA ALA A 54 7.01 -6.53 19.05
C ALA A 54 6.04 -7.66 18.67
N LEU A 55 5.61 -8.47 19.64
CA LEU A 55 4.59 -9.50 19.43
C LEU A 55 3.23 -8.89 19.01
N LEU A 56 2.82 -7.79 19.66
CA LEU A 56 1.63 -7.03 19.27
C LEU A 56 1.72 -6.55 17.82
N GLY A 57 2.86 -5.98 17.40
CA GLY A 57 3.09 -5.58 16.02
C GLY A 57 2.91 -6.74 15.03
N HIS A 58 3.47 -7.91 15.35
CA HIS A 58 3.36 -9.10 14.49
C HIS A 58 1.90 -9.58 14.33
N THR A 59 1.13 -9.62 15.41
CA THR A 59 -0.29 -10.03 15.37
C THR A 59 -1.16 -9.10 14.54
N VAL A 60 -0.89 -7.79 14.55
CA VAL A 60 -1.58 -6.81 13.70
C VAL A 60 -1.32 -7.09 12.22
N THR A 61 -0.09 -7.43 11.85
CA THR A 61 0.25 -7.80 10.46
C THR A 61 -0.52 -9.05 10.01
N ILE A 62 -0.53 -10.11 10.83
CA ILE A 62 -1.27 -11.34 10.50
C ILE A 62 -2.77 -11.04 10.32
N THR A 63 -3.36 -10.27 11.24
CA THR A 63 -4.79 -9.92 11.19
C THR A 63 -5.12 -9.08 9.97
N SER A 64 -4.21 -8.20 9.55
CA SER A 64 -4.35 -7.39 8.33
C SER A 64 -4.36 -8.28 7.08
N CYS A 65 -3.47 -9.28 7.00
CA CYS A 65 -3.47 -10.26 5.90
C CYS A 65 -4.76 -11.08 5.87
N VAL A 66 -5.23 -11.58 7.01
CA VAL A 66 -6.49 -12.34 7.10
C VAL A 66 -7.67 -11.48 6.65
N SER A 67 -7.68 -10.20 7.02
CA SER A 67 -8.71 -9.25 6.60
C SER A 67 -8.74 -9.06 5.08
N CYS A 68 -7.57 -8.92 4.45
CA CYS A 68 -7.46 -8.87 2.99
C CYS A 68 -8.08 -10.09 2.31
N GLU A 69 -7.72 -11.30 2.76
CA GLU A 69 -8.21 -12.54 2.16
C GLU A 69 -9.73 -12.70 2.31
N LEU A 70 -10.29 -12.33 3.47
CA LEU A 70 -11.74 -12.39 3.70
C LEU A 70 -12.50 -11.44 2.79
N VAL A 71 -12.05 -10.18 2.66
CA VAL A 71 -12.67 -9.21 1.77
C VAL A 71 -12.53 -9.62 0.30
N GLY A 72 -11.37 -10.15 -0.08
CA GLY A 72 -11.13 -10.70 -1.42
C GLY A 72 -12.06 -11.85 -1.76
N GLY A 73 -12.37 -12.71 -0.78
CA GLY A 73 -13.33 -13.79 -0.95
C GLY A 73 -14.80 -13.34 -0.96
N TRP A 74 -15.17 -12.33 -0.17
CA TRP A 74 -16.56 -11.87 -0.08
C TRP A 74 -16.99 -10.94 -1.21
N ALA A 75 -16.10 -10.05 -1.63
CA ALA A 75 -16.44 -8.98 -2.57
C ALA A 75 -15.24 -8.62 -3.45
N PRO A 76 -14.81 -9.52 -4.36
CA PRO A 76 -13.64 -9.29 -5.21
C PRO A 76 -13.81 -8.05 -6.10
N GLU A 77 -15.00 -7.83 -6.67
CA GLU A 77 -15.27 -6.69 -7.56
C GLU A 77 -15.20 -5.33 -6.87
N LYS A 78 -15.51 -5.28 -5.57
CA LYS A 78 -15.50 -4.05 -4.75
C LYS A 78 -14.42 -4.10 -3.67
N PHE A 79 -13.37 -4.89 -3.91
CA PHE A 79 -12.33 -5.19 -2.94
C PHE A 79 -11.73 -3.92 -2.33
N ALA A 80 -11.35 -2.95 -3.17
CA ALA A 80 -10.71 -1.73 -2.72
C ALA A 80 -11.60 -0.90 -1.78
N LEU A 81 -12.90 -0.77 -2.09
CA LEU A 81 -13.87 -0.05 -1.27
C LEU A 81 -14.03 -0.71 0.10
N PHE A 82 -14.27 -2.02 0.12
CA PHE A 82 -14.45 -2.75 1.38
C PHE A 82 -13.15 -2.83 2.20
N MET A 83 -12.00 -3.00 1.56
CA MET A 83 -10.71 -2.93 2.24
C MET A 83 -10.44 -1.56 2.87
N ALA A 84 -10.86 -0.47 2.22
CA ALA A 84 -10.76 0.87 2.79
C ALA A 84 -11.61 1.00 4.06
N THR A 85 -12.80 0.39 4.13
CA THR A 85 -13.63 0.40 5.34
C THR A 85 -12.99 -0.41 6.49
N VAL A 86 -12.44 -1.59 6.19
CA VAL A 86 -11.76 -2.43 7.19
C VAL A 86 -10.52 -1.74 7.74
N THR A 87 -9.68 -1.18 6.86
CA THR A 87 -8.47 -0.43 7.26
C THR A 87 -8.77 0.94 7.87
N GLY A 88 -9.96 1.50 7.63
CA GLY A 88 -10.45 2.73 8.24
C GLY A 88 -10.97 2.55 9.68
N THR A 89 -11.42 1.36 10.05
CA THR A 89 -12.05 1.08 11.37
C THR A 89 -11.14 1.40 12.58
N PRO A 90 -9.82 1.08 12.59
CA PRO A 90 -8.92 1.47 13.67
C PRO A 90 -8.90 2.98 13.93
N THR A 91 -9.11 3.76 12.88
CA THR A 91 -9.13 5.24 12.88
C THR A 91 -10.33 5.76 13.68
N LEU A 92 -11.52 5.18 13.50
CA LEU A 92 -12.71 5.56 14.28
C LEU A 92 -12.61 5.12 15.74
N LEU A 93 -12.14 3.90 16.00
CA LEU A 93 -12.00 3.38 17.36
C LEU A 93 -11.06 4.24 18.21
N SER A 94 -10.00 4.76 17.61
CA SER A 94 -9.03 5.61 18.29
C SER A 94 -9.63 6.89 18.87
N ILE A 95 -10.72 7.40 18.29
CA ILE A 95 -11.41 8.61 18.77
C ILE A 95 -11.96 8.37 20.17
N ILE A 96 -12.73 7.30 20.33
CA ILE A 96 -13.37 6.95 21.61
C ILE A 96 -12.31 6.52 22.62
N GLN A 97 -11.35 5.68 22.21
CA GLN A 97 -10.29 5.18 23.07
C GLN A 97 -9.44 6.32 23.64
N ASN A 98 -9.02 7.29 22.83
CA ASN A 98 -8.20 8.41 23.27
C ASN A 98 -8.91 9.25 24.34
N GLN A 99 -10.20 9.55 24.16
CA GLN A 99 -10.96 10.33 25.14
C GLN A 99 -11.14 9.58 26.46
N LEU A 100 -11.49 8.29 26.39
CA LEU A 100 -11.68 7.46 27.59
C LEU A 100 -10.36 7.28 28.36
N ILE A 101 -9.26 7.03 27.65
CA ILE A 101 -7.92 6.92 28.24
C ILE A 101 -7.52 8.21 28.95
N THR A 102 -7.62 9.37 28.28
CA THR A 102 -7.24 10.64 28.89
C THR A 102 -8.14 10.99 30.08
N ALA A 103 -9.45 10.77 29.97
CA ALA A 103 -10.38 11.03 31.07
C ALA A 103 -10.07 10.19 32.31
N TYR A 104 -9.62 8.94 32.14
CA TYR A 104 -9.23 8.06 33.23
C TYR A 104 -7.85 8.41 33.80
N ILE A 105 -6.83 8.53 32.94
CA ILE A 105 -5.45 8.69 33.39
C ILE A 105 -5.22 10.09 33.99
N ASN A 106 -5.79 11.14 33.39
CA ASN A 106 -5.60 12.53 33.77
C ASN A 106 -6.93 13.32 33.91
N PRO A 107 -7.84 12.92 34.82
CA PRO A 107 -9.17 13.52 34.99
C PRO A 107 -9.11 15.00 35.38
N LYS A 108 -8.11 15.36 36.19
CA LYS A 108 -7.88 16.72 36.68
C LYS A 108 -7.10 17.60 35.70
N ASN A 109 -6.75 17.09 34.51
CA ASN A 109 -5.96 17.80 33.52
C ASN A 109 -4.65 18.39 34.09
N LEU A 110 -3.96 17.59 34.91
CA LEU A 110 -2.68 17.98 35.48
C LEU A 110 -1.66 18.21 34.36
N LYS A 111 -0.71 19.11 34.62
CA LYS A 111 0.35 19.49 33.69
C LYS A 111 1.56 18.58 33.87
N ALA A 112 2.33 18.39 32.81
CA ALA A 112 3.63 17.73 32.90
C ALA A 112 4.54 18.51 33.85
N ASN A 113 5.26 17.80 34.72
CA ASN A 113 6.04 18.40 35.81
C ASN A 113 7.49 17.92 35.88
N ALA A 114 7.89 16.99 35.02
CA ALA A 114 9.27 16.53 34.89
C ALA A 114 9.77 16.82 33.48
N PHE A 115 10.86 17.57 33.38
CA PHE A 115 11.52 17.90 32.11
C PHE A 115 12.91 17.26 32.13
N ILE A 116 13.06 16.14 31.43
CA ILE A 116 14.32 15.38 31.37
C ILE A 116 14.88 15.54 29.96
N SER A 117 16.08 16.13 29.87
CA SER A 117 16.68 16.55 28.60
C SER A 117 15.69 17.47 27.85
N HIS A 118 15.29 17.11 26.64
CA HIS A 118 14.35 17.89 25.84
C HIS A 118 12.88 17.52 26.10
N ARG A 119 12.56 16.51 26.92
CA ARG A 119 11.22 15.88 26.92
C ARG A 119 10.38 16.25 28.14
N ALA A 120 9.08 16.46 27.91
CA ALA A 120 8.07 16.61 28.96
C ALA A 120 7.54 15.25 29.43
N TYR A 121 7.45 15.07 30.74
CA TYR A 121 6.95 13.88 31.42
C TYR A 121 6.04 14.22 32.59
N PHE A 122 5.17 13.27 32.94
CA PHE A 122 4.37 13.28 34.16
C PHE A 122 5.07 12.43 35.21
N SER A 123 5.52 13.03 36.32
CA SER A 123 6.08 12.32 37.48
C SER A 123 5.12 12.25 38.67
N GLN A 124 3.92 12.83 38.53
CA GLN A 124 2.87 12.82 39.56
C GLN A 124 2.42 11.39 39.88
N PRO A 125 2.45 10.96 41.17
CA PRO A 125 2.05 9.61 41.56
C PRO A 125 0.62 9.23 41.14
N GLU A 126 -0.31 10.19 41.10
CA GLU A 126 -1.70 9.97 40.74
C GLU A 126 -1.86 9.55 39.27
N ILE A 127 -1.00 10.05 38.38
CA ILE A 127 -0.97 9.67 36.96
C ILE A 127 -0.24 8.33 36.81
N LEU A 128 0.95 8.21 37.41
CA LEU A 128 1.80 7.02 37.27
C LEU A 128 1.09 5.74 37.75
N ARG A 129 0.36 5.79 38.87
CA ARG A 129 -0.41 4.65 39.40
C ARG A 129 -1.53 4.19 38.47
N ARG A 130 -2.04 5.06 37.59
CA ARG A 130 -3.11 4.73 36.64
C ARG A 130 -2.59 4.18 35.32
N VAL A 131 -1.29 4.30 35.02
CA VAL A 131 -0.73 3.85 33.73
C VAL A 131 -0.99 2.35 33.49
N PRO A 132 -0.71 1.42 34.42
CA PRO A 132 -0.96 0.00 34.18
C PRO A 132 -2.44 -0.30 33.89
N MET A 133 -3.34 0.29 34.69
CA MET A 133 -4.77 0.09 34.50
C MET A 133 -5.27 0.71 33.19
N THR A 134 -4.65 1.80 32.73
CA THR A 134 -4.93 2.41 31.42
C THR A 134 -4.57 1.46 30.27
N VAL A 135 -3.43 0.79 30.36
CA VAL A 135 -2.99 -0.23 29.40
C VAL A 135 -3.97 -1.41 29.40
N ALA A 136 -4.39 -1.89 30.58
CA ALA A 136 -5.39 -2.95 30.69
C ALA A 136 -6.75 -2.52 30.12
N MET A 137 -7.18 -1.29 30.38
CA MET A 137 -8.42 -0.71 29.86
C MET A 137 -8.40 -0.62 28.32
N TYR A 138 -7.27 -0.22 27.72
CA TYR A 138 -7.09 -0.25 26.26
C TYR A 138 -7.20 -1.68 25.70
N GLY A 139 -6.56 -2.65 26.37
CA GLY A 139 -6.69 -4.06 26.04
C GLY A 139 -8.14 -4.55 26.10
N ALA A 140 -8.89 -4.19 27.13
CA ALA A 140 -10.30 -4.57 27.31
C ALA A 140 -11.23 -3.95 26.26
N MET A 141 -11.01 -2.67 25.90
CA MET A 141 -11.75 -2.02 24.80
C MET A 141 -11.49 -2.73 23.47
N THR A 142 -10.22 -3.06 23.21
CA THR A 142 -9.80 -3.76 21.99
C THR A 142 -10.39 -5.17 21.94
N PHE A 143 -10.33 -5.91 23.04
CA PHE A 143 -10.91 -7.25 23.16
C PHE A 143 -12.42 -7.24 22.93
N SER A 144 -13.15 -6.30 23.53
CA SER A 144 -14.60 -6.18 23.36
C SER A 144 -14.98 -6.02 21.89
N LEU A 145 -14.26 -5.17 21.15
CA LEU A 145 -14.52 -4.99 19.72
C LEU A 145 -14.09 -6.20 18.89
N GLN A 146 -12.96 -6.81 19.21
CA GLN A 146 -12.49 -8.04 18.55
C GLN A 146 -13.46 -9.20 18.74
N LEU A 147 -14.06 -9.34 19.92
CA LEU A 147 -15.05 -10.37 20.23
C LEU A 147 -16.31 -10.21 19.37
N VAL A 148 -16.82 -8.98 19.24
CA VAL A 148 -17.94 -8.67 18.34
C VAL A 148 -17.56 -9.02 16.90
N GLY A 149 -16.37 -8.59 16.44
CA GLY A 149 -15.87 -8.92 15.11
C GLY A 149 -15.79 -10.42 14.85
N TYR A 150 -15.32 -11.20 15.82
CA TYR A 150 -15.25 -12.66 15.72
C TYR A 150 -16.63 -13.32 15.59
N ILE A 151 -17.61 -12.88 16.37
CA ILE A 151 -18.98 -13.42 16.32
C ILE A 151 -19.59 -13.18 14.92
N LEU A 152 -19.31 -12.02 14.33
CA LEU A 152 -19.85 -11.62 13.03
C LEU A 152 -19.09 -12.22 11.83
N ILE A 153 -17.82 -12.62 11.99
CA ILE A 153 -16.99 -13.07 10.87
C ILE A 153 -17.43 -14.43 10.34
N THR A 154 -17.76 -14.48 9.05
CA THR A 154 -18.09 -15.72 8.33
C THR A 154 -16.98 -16.08 7.34
N ASN A 155 -16.93 -17.32 6.86
CA ASN A 155 -16.02 -17.66 5.77
C ASN A 155 -16.69 -17.29 4.44
N PRO A 156 -15.95 -16.74 3.46
CA PRO A 156 -16.48 -16.54 2.11
C PRO A 156 -16.88 -17.89 1.50
N GLN A 157 -17.99 -17.91 0.76
CA GLN A 157 -18.41 -19.10 0.03
C GLN A 157 -17.38 -19.39 -1.07
N ARG A 158 -16.74 -20.57 -1.00
CA ARG A 158 -15.96 -21.06 -2.15
C ARG A 158 -16.96 -21.47 -3.24
N PRO A 159 -16.78 -21.06 -4.50
CA PRO A 159 -17.58 -21.61 -5.59
C PRO A 159 -17.42 -23.13 -5.59
N SER A 160 -18.54 -23.85 -5.46
CA SER A 160 -18.59 -25.31 -5.51
C SER A 160 -18.10 -25.78 -6.86
N SER A 161 -17.17 -26.73 -6.88
CA SER A 161 -16.64 -27.41 -8.07
C SER A 161 -17.66 -28.34 -8.76
N ASN A 162 -18.95 -28.02 -8.67
CA ASN A 162 -20.05 -28.79 -9.26
C ASN A 162 -20.81 -27.89 -10.24
N GLU A 163 -20.12 -27.43 -11.29
CA GLU A 163 -20.82 -27.13 -12.55
C GLU A 163 -20.68 -28.36 -13.45
N PRO A 164 -21.78 -28.82 -14.08
CA PRO A 164 -21.76 -30.02 -14.90
C PRO A 164 -20.88 -29.76 -16.12
N ILE A 165 -19.98 -30.71 -16.39
CA ILE A 165 -19.21 -30.77 -17.63
C ILE A 165 -20.25 -30.76 -18.77
N LEU A 166 -20.32 -29.65 -19.51
CA LEU A 166 -20.99 -29.61 -20.80
C LEU A 166 -20.29 -30.64 -21.68
N ASN A 167 -21.03 -31.71 -22.02
CA ASN A 167 -20.58 -32.72 -22.94
C ASN A 167 -20.37 -32.07 -24.31
N ASP A 168 -19.12 -31.75 -24.65
CA ASP A 168 -18.71 -31.60 -26.05
C ASP A 168 -18.74 -32.99 -26.69
N SER A 169 -19.92 -33.38 -27.18
CA SER A 169 -20.10 -34.52 -28.07
C SER A 169 -21.16 -34.16 -29.09
N GLU A 170 -20.77 -33.26 -29.99
CA GLU A 170 -21.37 -33.14 -31.31
C GLU A 170 -20.28 -32.70 -32.31
N ALA A 171 -19.29 -33.59 -32.50
CA ALA A 171 -18.49 -33.61 -33.72
C ALA A 171 -19.12 -34.63 -34.66
N THR A 172 -19.78 -34.08 -35.66
CA THR A 172 -20.56 -34.72 -36.71
C THR A 172 -19.83 -35.90 -37.36
N ASP A 173 -20.57 -37.01 -37.44
CA ASP A 173 -20.32 -38.18 -38.28
C ASP A 173 -19.89 -37.80 -39.70
N LEU A 174 -18.67 -38.21 -40.09
CA LEU A 174 -18.34 -38.52 -41.48
C LEU A 174 -17.58 -39.84 -41.52
N LYS A 175 -18.33 -40.88 -41.93
CA LYS A 175 -17.93 -42.27 -42.14
C LYS A 175 -16.82 -42.38 -43.19
N ILE A 176 -15.79 -43.18 -42.91
CA ILE A 176 -15.02 -43.93 -43.92
C ILE A 176 -14.89 -45.38 -43.41
N PRO A 177 -15.14 -46.41 -44.24
CA PRO A 177 -15.40 -47.74 -43.76
C PRO A 177 -14.15 -48.57 -43.45
N GLU A 178 -14.37 -49.42 -42.46
CA GLU A 178 -13.65 -50.60 -42.01
C GLU A 178 -13.07 -51.45 -43.14
N ASN A 179 -11.77 -51.79 -43.05
CA ASN A 179 -11.32 -53.08 -43.52
C ASN A 179 -10.11 -53.63 -42.74
N GLN A 180 -10.34 -54.84 -42.22
CA GLN A 180 -9.44 -55.96 -41.96
C GLN A 180 -8.36 -55.89 -40.85
N ARG A 181 -8.64 -56.76 -39.86
CA ARG A 181 -7.72 -57.48 -38.99
C ARG A 181 -6.57 -58.09 -39.78
N ASP A 182 -5.37 -58.10 -39.21
CA ASP A 182 -4.68 -59.35 -38.91
C ASP A 182 -3.47 -59.12 -37.98
N THR A 183 -3.56 -59.84 -36.86
CA THR A 183 -2.53 -60.54 -36.07
C THR A 183 -1.04 -60.26 -36.28
N SER A 184 -0.39 -60.07 -35.13
CA SER A 184 0.77 -60.83 -34.61
C SER A 184 2.14 -60.14 -34.48
N ASP A 185 2.74 -60.48 -33.32
CA ASP A 185 4.17 -60.59 -33.03
C ASP A 185 4.97 -59.34 -32.67
N THR A 186 5.12 -59.15 -31.36
CA THR A 186 6.38 -58.72 -30.75
C THR A 186 7.48 -59.73 -31.09
N PRO A 187 8.72 -59.26 -31.34
CA PRO A 187 9.72 -59.50 -30.30
C PRO A 187 10.66 -58.31 -30.04
N SER A 188 11.13 -58.29 -28.80
CA SER A 188 12.20 -57.50 -28.20
C SER A 188 13.59 -57.68 -28.82
N LEU A 189 14.45 -56.68 -28.59
CA LEU A 189 15.94 -56.59 -28.64
C LEU A 189 16.32 -55.43 -29.56
N GLY A 190 17.14 -54.44 -29.22
CA GLY A 190 18.20 -54.34 -28.22
C GLY A 190 19.41 -53.69 -28.91
N LEU A 191 19.90 -52.60 -28.32
CA LEU A 191 21.21 -51.97 -28.49
C LEU A 191 21.57 -51.10 -29.73
N ASN A 192 22.20 -49.98 -29.37
CA ASN A 192 23.25 -49.19 -30.02
C ASN A 192 22.85 -48.19 -31.12
N GLU A 193 23.04 -46.88 -30.95
CA GLU A 193 24.24 -46.05 -30.75
C GLU A 193 24.58 -45.31 -32.07
N GLU A 194 24.78 -44.00 -31.93
CA GLU A 194 25.72 -43.18 -32.70
C GLU A 194 25.31 -42.41 -33.99
N ILE A 195 25.28 -41.07 -33.81
CA ILE A 195 25.98 -40.01 -34.56
C ILE A 195 25.61 -39.68 -36.04
N ASN A 196 25.30 -38.38 -36.20
CA ASN A 196 25.60 -37.43 -37.28
C ASN A 196 24.57 -37.09 -38.39
N ARG A 197 24.34 -35.78 -38.44
CA ARG A 197 24.44 -34.84 -39.58
C ARG A 197 23.31 -34.74 -40.62
N GLN A 198 22.73 -33.54 -40.55
CA GLN A 198 22.70 -32.49 -41.59
C GLN A 198 21.71 -32.60 -42.75
N ASN A 199 21.10 -31.42 -42.95
CA ASN A 199 20.63 -30.80 -44.19
C ASN A 199 19.25 -31.29 -44.69
N CYS A 200 18.38 -30.44 -45.23
CA CYS A 200 18.61 -29.16 -45.91
C CYS A 200 17.30 -28.39 -46.19
N ASN A 201 17.50 -27.16 -46.70
CA ASN A 201 16.62 -26.32 -47.55
C ASN A 201 15.80 -25.25 -46.80
N HIS A 202 16.15 -23.96 -46.80
CA HIS A 202 16.65 -23.04 -47.86
C HIS A 202 15.59 -22.68 -48.91
N TYR A 203 15.10 -21.44 -48.86
CA TYR A 203 15.01 -20.57 -50.03
C TYR A 203 15.07 -19.10 -49.57
N GLY A 204 16.15 -18.43 -49.95
CA GLY A 204 16.18 -16.98 -50.08
C GLY A 204 16.16 -16.60 -51.56
N ILE A 205 16.06 -15.30 -51.83
CA ILE A 205 16.81 -14.51 -52.82
C ILE A 205 16.22 -13.09 -52.74
N ASN A 206 16.93 -12.08 -52.20
CA ASN A 206 18.01 -11.27 -52.82
C ASN A 206 17.51 -10.40 -53.99
N ASN A 207 17.85 -9.12 -54.15
CA ASN A 207 19.16 -8.49 -53.95
C ASN A 207 19.10 -6.95 -53.98
N ASP A 208 20.06 -6.31 -53.28
CA ASP A 208 20.92 -5.19 -53.72
C ASP A 208 20.31 -3.80 -54.05
N ASN A 209 20.89 -2.63 -53.74
CA ASN A 209 22.29 -2.27 -53.44
C ASN A 209 22.43 -0.81 -52.92
N LYS A 210 23.44 -0.59 -52.07
CA LYS A 210 24.39 0.57 -51.98
C LYS A 210 23.99 1.98 -51.45
N LYS A 211 24.69 2.37 -50.36
CA LYS A 211 25.43 3.64 -50.00
C LYS A 211 24.95 4.98 -50.63
N THR A 212 24.89 6.14 -49.95
CA THR A 212 25.94 6.83 -49.17
C THR A 212 25.36 8.13 -48.54
N THR A 213 25.91 8.53 -47.38
CA THR A 213 26.17 9.87 -46.77
C THR A 213 25.30 11.14 -46.99
N ASP A 214 25.03 11.77 -45.83
CA ASP A 214 25.22 13.19 -45.46
C ASP A 214 24.23 14.34 -45.81
N VAL A 215 23.78 14.97 -44.71
CA VAL A 215 23.88 16.42 -44.38
C VAL A 215 22.87 17.41 -45.00
N SER A 216 21.92 17.75 -44.12
CA SER A 216 21.53 19.12 -43.74
C SER A 216 20.50 19.93 -44.56
N LYS A 217 19.56 20.46 -43.75
CA LYS A 217 19.22 21.89 -43.58
C LYS A 217 18.16 22.55 -44.48
N ILE A 218 17.30 23.28 -43.74
CA ILE A 218 16.62 24.56 -44.07
C ILE A 218 15.39 24.36 -44.95
N ALA A 219 14.17 24.36 -44.39
CA ALA A 219 13.40 25.49 -43.85
C ALA A 219 12.68 26.33 -44.91
N GLN A 220 11.47 26.73 -44.50
CA GLN A 220 10.74 27.94 -44.84
C GLN A 220 9.55 27.87 -45.82
N PHE A 221 8.42 28.26 -45.21
CA PHE A 221 7.38 29.18 -45.70
C PHE A 221 6.39 28.70 -46.77
N GLY A 222 5.09 28.80 -46.43
CA GLY A 222 3.94 28.72 -47.33
C GLY A 222 3.81 29.97 -48.23
N PRO A 223 2.60 30.43 -48.64
CA PRO A 223 1.25 29.96 -48.30
C PRO A 223 0.29 29.89 -49.53
N SER A 224 -1.01 29.69 -49.22
CA SER A 224 -2.19 30.21 -49.96
C SER A 224 -2.83 29.31 -51.02
N THR A 225 -4.10 28.93 -50.78
CA THR A 225 -5.33 29.29 -51.56
C THR A 225 -5.39 28.62 -52.94
N THR A 226 -6.46 27.98 -53.41
CA THR A 226 -7.90 28.33 -53.46
C THR A 226 -8.57 27.09 -54.10
N GLU A 227 -9.67 26.58 -53.53
CA GLU A 227 -11.03 26.58 -54.12
C GLU A 227 -11.27 25.73 -55.39
N HIS A 228 -12.39 24.99 -55.30
CA HIS A 228 -13.26 24.46 -56.35
C HIS A 228 -12.76 23.35 -57.29
N ASP A 229 -13.32 22.14 -57.15
CA ASP A 229 -14.50 21.77 -57.95
C ASP A 229 -15.14 20.45 -57.51
N GLU A 230 -16.46 20.45 -57.56
CA GLU A 230 -17.36 19.33 -57.33
C GLU A 230 -17.25 18.30 -58.45
N ASN A 231 -17.27 17.00 -58.10
CA ASN A 231 -18.16 16.09 -58.81
C ASN A 231 -18.50 14.85 -57.97
N CYS A 232 -19.79 14.69 -57.71
CA CYS A 232 -20.37 13.50 -57.11
C CYS A 232 -20.53 12.41 -58.18
N THR A 233 -20.13 11.18 -57.86
CA THR A 233 -20.77 9.99 -58.44
C THR A 233 -21.04 9.00 -57.31
N GLU A 234 -22.34 8.76 -57.10
CA GLU A 234 -22.87 7.78 -56.18
C GLU A 234 -22.53 6.35 -56.65
N GLY A 235 -22.09 5.52 -55.72
CA GLY A 235 -21.93 4.09 -55.89
C GLY A 235 -21.86 3.41 -54.52
N VAL A 236 -22.99 2.91 -54.04
CA VAL A 236 -23.14 2.02 -52.86
C VAL A 236 -24.09 0.90 -53.35
N PRO A 237 -23.97 -0.38 -52.95
CA PRO A 237 -23.30 -0.93 -51.77
C PRO A 237 -22.41 -2.16 -52.00
N GLU A 238 -21.42 -2.39 -51.13
CA GLU A 238 -21.10 -3.77 -50.74
C GLU A 238 -20.73 -3.87 -49.25
N LYS A 239 -21.46 -4.76 -48.56
CA LYS A 239 -21.36 -5.01 -47.12
C LYS A 239 -20.08 -5.77 -46.81
N GLY A 240 -19.04 -5.06 -46.40
CA GLY A 240 -17.91 -5.63 -45.66
C GLY A 240 -18.13 -5.49 -44.17
N VAL A 241 -18.56 -6.56 -43.50
CA VAL A 241 -18.52 -6.65 -42.03
C VAL A 241 -17.05 -6.76 -41.63
N THR A 242 -16.38 -5.63 -41.44
CA THR A 242 -15.10 -5.57 -40.73
C THR A 242 -15.42 -5.73 -39.26
N THR A 243 -15.24 -6.96 -38.76
CA THR A 243 -15.09 -7.24 -37.34
C THR A 243 -14.01 -6.33 -36.78
N THR A 244 -14.43 -5.23 -36.15
CA THR A 244 -13.57 -4.42 -35.30
C THR A 244 -13.21 -5.30 -34.11
N SER A 245 -12.09 -6.01 -34.25
CA SER A 245 -11.37 -6.62 -33.14
C SER A 245 -11.16 -5.52 -32.11
N CYS A 246 -11.90 -5.57 -31.00
CA CYS A 246 -11.59 -4.80 -29.82
C CYS A 246 -10.14 -5.10 -29.48
N ALA A 247 -9.25 -4.14 -29.72
CA ALA A 247 -7.92 -4.16 -29.15
C ALA A 247 -8.14 -4.14 -27.63
N GLU A 248 -8.06 -5.30 -27.00
CA GLU A 248 -7.78 -5.38 -25.58
C GLU A 248 -6.49 -4.59 -25.38
N ASP A 249 -6.59 -3.47 -24.67
CA ASP A 249 -5.46 -2.68 -24.22
C ASP A 249 -4.65 -3.59 -23.29
N VAL A 250 -3.66 -4.30 -23.85
CA VAL A 250 -2.77 -5.18 -23.08
C VAL A 250 -1.94 -4.26 -22.19
N THR A 251 -2.47 -3.93 -21.01
CA THR A 251 -1.72 -3.22 -19.97
C THR A 251 -0.49 -4.05 -19.63
N THR A 252 0.66 -3.64 -20.16
CA THR A 252 1.94 -4.32 -19.97
C THR A 252 2.28 -4.32 -18.48
N SER A 253 2.14 -5.49 -17.85
CA SER A 253 2.43 -5.64 -16.43
C SER A 253 3.90 -6.00 -16.20
N TRP A 254 4.57 -5.21 -15.38
CA TRP A 254 6.00 -5.28 -15.12
C TRP A 254 6.32 -6.41 -14.13
N LYS A 255 7.34 -7.22 -14.44
CA LYS A 255 7.84 -8.23 -13.51
C LYS A 255 8.55 -7.55 -12.34
N PRO A 256 8.57 -8.15 -11.14
CA PRO A 256 9.25 -7.57 -9.98
C PRO A 256 10.71 -7.19 -10.21
N SER A 257 11.45 -7.99 -11.00
CA SER A 257 12.83 -7.72 -11.39
C SER A 257 13.00 -6.53 -12.33
N GLU A 258 11.96 -6.19 -13.09
CA GLU A 258 11.92 -5.02 -13.97
C GLU A 258 11.51 -3.78 -13.17
N THR A 259 10.50 -3.93 -12.30
CA THR A 259 10.04 -2.87 -11.39
C THR A 259 11.17 -2.27 -10.57
N ILE A 260 12.01 -3.09 -9.91
CA ILE A 260 13.13 -2.60 -9.09
C ILE A 260 14.24 -1.88 -9.88
N LYS A 261 14.25 -2.02 -11.21
CA LYS A 261 15.21 -1.32 -12.08
C LYS A 261 14.69 0.05 -12.51
N THR A 262 13.41 0.35 -12.29
CA THR A 262 12.81 1.63 -12.67
C THR A 262 13.14 2.74 -11.66
N PRO A 263 13.40 3.97 -12.12
CA PRO A 263 13.57 5.12 -11.23
C PRO A 263 12.28 5.46 -10.48
N VAL A 264 11.10 5.19 -11.09
CA VAL A 264 9.78 5.41 -10.45
C VAL A 264 9.61 4.55 -9.20
N PHE A 265 10.11 3.31 -9.20
CA PHE A 265 10.09 2.48 -8.00
C PHE A 265 10.83 3.14 -6.84
N TYR A 266 12.04 3.67 -7.06
CA TYR A 266 12.81 4.36 -6.03
C TYR A 266 12.17 5.69 -5.62
N ALA A 267 11.54 6.41 -6.55
CA ALA A 267 10.80 7.64 -6.23
C ALA A 267 9.63 7.35 -5.27
N LEU A 268 8.87 6.28 -5.52
CA LEU A 268 7.79 5.83 -4.64
C LEU A 268 8.32 5.32 -3.30
N LEU A 269 9.45 4.61 -3.30
CA LEU A 269 10.08 4.10 -2.09
C LEU A 269 10.56 5.25 -1.18
N LEU A 270 11.28 6.23 -1.74
CA LEU A 270 11.76 7.42 -1.02
C LEU A 270 10.60 8.29 -0.53
N PHE A 271 9.59 8.53 -1.37
CA PHE A 271 8.34 9.18 -0.96
C PHE A 271 7.73 8.50 0.26
N GLY A 272 7.58 7.17 0.20
CA GLY A 272 7.02 6.39 1.29
C GLY A 272 7.88 6.42 2.56
N MET A 273 9.21 6.37 2.43
CA MET A 273 10.12 6.48 3.56
C MET A 273 10.00 7.85 4.25
N SER A 274 10.00 8.92 3.48
CA SER A 274 9.97 10.29 4.02
C SER A 274 8.66 10.62 4.73
N LEU A 275 7.51 10.28 4.12
CA LEU A 275 6.21 10.47 4.76
C LEU A 275 6.06 9.58 6.00
N MET A 276 6.58 8.35 5.96
CA MET A 276 6.54 7.45 7.11
C MET A 276 7.37 8.00 8.27
N TYR A 277 8.55 8.57 7.99
CA TYR A 277 9.38 9.19 9.02
C TYR A 277 8.61 10.31 9.76
N GLY A 278 8.01 11.23 9.00
CA GLY A 278 7.16 12.29 9.57
C GLY A 278 5.93 11.76 10.32
N LEU A 279 5.30 10.71 9.81
CA LEU A 279 4.14 10.06 10.45
C LEU A 279 4.52 9.43 11.78
N ILE A 280 5.64 8.71 11.87
CA ILE A 280 6.12 8.10 13.11
C ILE A 280 6.45 9.19 14.14
N LEU A 281 7.16 10.23 13.72
CA LEU A 281 7.50 11.35 14.60
C LEU A 281 6.23 12.02 15.16
N LYS A 282 5.25 12.32 14.30
CA LYS A 282 3.96 12.89 14.72
C LYS A 282 3.24 11.98 15.69
N SER A 283 3.06 10.71 15.34
CA SER A 283 2.26 9.77 16.13
C SER A 283 2.80 9.58 17.55
N ASN A 284 4.12 9.65 17.74
CA ASN A 284 4.74 9.44 19.04
C ASN A 284 4.96 10.74 19.83
N TYR A 285 5.25 11.86 19.15
CA TYR A 285 5.82 13.03 19.82
C TYR A 285 5.01 14.31 19.71
N TYR A 286 3.92 14.36 18.93
CA TYR A 286 3.13 15.61 18.82
C TYR A 286 2.68 16.08 20.20
N LYS A 287 2.03 15.21 20.98
CA LYS A 287 1.53 15.52 22.32
C LYS A 287 2.67 15.83 23.29
N GLN A 288 3.75 15.03 23.26
CA GLN A 288 4.89 15.21 24.15
C GLN A 288 5.60 16.56 23.95
N PHE A 289 5.82 16.96 22.69
CA PHE A 289 6.41 18.26 22.36
C PHE A 289 5.47 19.41 22.74
N ALA A 290 4.18 19.27 22.44
CA ALA A 290 3.20 20.32 22.71
C ALA A 290 3.04 20.63 24.21
N LEU A 291 3.20 19.63 25.08
CA LEU A 291 3.15 19.81 26.54
C LEU A 291 4.22 20.75 27.08
N LEU A 292 5.26 21.08 26.31
CA LEU A 292 6.27 22.10 26.69
C LEU A 292 5.70 23.53 26.68
N TYR A 293 4.66 23.78 25.88
CA TYR A 293 4.12 25.13 25.66
C TYR A 293 2.62 25.22 25.96
N ILE A 294 1.86 24.14 25.70
CA ILE A 294 0.41 24.06 25.87
C ILE A 294 0.10 23.23 27.12
N ASN A 295 -0.34 23.93 28.15
CA ASN A 295 -0.64 23.37 29.47
C ASN A 295 -2.06 22.80 29.59
N ASP A 296 -2.52 22.07 28.56
CA ASP A 296 -3.85 21.47 28.51
C ASP A 296 -3.80 20.09 27.82
N ASP A 297 -3.74 19.04 28.64
CA ASP A 297 -3.63 17.65 28.20
C ASP A 297 -4.92 17.15 27.51
N LYS A 298 -6.08 17.65 27.96
CA LYS A 298 -7.38 17.38 27.33
C LYS A 298 -7.47 18.01 25.94
N TYR A 299 -7.02 19.25 25.77
CA TYR A 299 -6.93 19.89 24.46
C TYR A 299 -6.03 19.10 23.50
N LEU A 300 -4.85 18.68 23.95
CA LEU A 300 -3.93 17.88 23.11
C LEU A 300 -4.48 16.47 22.78
N THR A 301 -5.33 15.93 23.65
CA THR A 301 -6.08 14.71 23.38
C THR A 301 -7.17 14.94 22.33
N LEU A 302 -7.87 16.08 22.39
CA LEU A 302 -8.83 16.48 21.35
C LEU A 302 -8.14 16.59 19.98
N VAL A 303 -6.97 17.22 19.90
CA VAL A 303 -6.12 17.24 18.69
C VAL A 303 -5.90 15.81 18.19
N GLY A 304 -5.50 14.91 19.09
CA GLY A 304 -5.28 13.49 18.81
C GLY A 304 -6.50 12.76 18.25
N THR A 305 -7.71 13.13 18.70
CA THR A 305 -8.95 12.55 18.17
C THR A 305 -9.42 13.13 16.84
N LEU A 306 -8.93 14.31 16.46
CA LEU A 306 -9.26 14.93 15.17
C LEU A 306 -8.33 14.45 14.04
N ILE A 307 -7.07 14.09 14.37
CA ILE A 307 -6.10 13.43 13.46
C ILE A 307 -6.74 12.34 12.58
N PRO A 308 -7.39 11.29 13.16
CA PRO A 308 -7.98 10.20 12.39
C PRO A 308 -9.09 10.66 11.43
N ILE A 309 -9.92 11.62 11.86
CA ILE A 309 -11.03 12.17 11.08
C ILE A 309 -10.48 12.88 9.83
N ILE A 310 -9.52 13.78 10.04
CA ILE A 310 -8.90 14.53 8.94
C ILE A 310 -8.14 13.59 8.00
N SER A 311 -7.38 12.63 8.52
CA SER A 311 -6.69 11.65 7.68
C SER A 311 -7.65 10.84 6.79
N THR A 312 -8.83 10.48 7.31
CA THR A 312 -9.85 9.76 6.53
C THR A 312 -10.47 10.67 5.46
N ALA A 313 -10.86 11.88 5.84
CA ALA A 313 -11.42 12.86 4.91
C ALA A 313 -10.45 13.19 3.77
N SER A 314 -9.16 13.43 4.07
CA SER A 314 -8.14 13.71 3.07
C SER A 314 -7.97 12.55 2.08
N ARG A 315 -7.97 11.29 2.54
CA ARG A 315 -7.88 10.12 1.64
C ARG A 315 -9.04 10.08 0.65
N ILE A 316 -10.26 10.37 1.10
CA ILE A 316 -11.46 10.39 0.24
C ILE A 316 -11.35 11.52 -0.80
N ILE A 317 -10.96 12.72 -0.36
CA ILE A 317 -10.83 13.89 -1.24
C ILE A 317 -9.78 13.62 -2.32
N PHE A 318 -8.54 13.27 -1.94
CA PHE A 318 -7.47 13.02 -2.90
C PHE A 318 -7.68 11.77 -3.75
N GLY A 319 -8.33 10.73 -3.19
CA GLY A 319 -8.75 9.56 -3.97
C GLY A 319 -9.72 9.94 -5.08
N THR A 320 -10.74 10.74 -4.74
CA THR A 320 -11.70 11.25 -5.73
C THR A 320 -11.02 12.15 -6.78
N CYS A 321 -10.07 13.00 -6.38
CA CYS A 321 -9.30 13.83 -7.33
C CYS A 321 -8.47 12.97 -8.29
N LEU A 322 -7.86 11.88 -7.80
CA LEU A 322 -7.06 10.96 -8.60
C LEU A 322 -7.91 10.11 -9.56
N ASP A 323 -9.15 9.79 -9.17
CA ASP A 323 -10.09 9.03 -10.00
C ASP A 323 -10.72 9.91 -11.10
N LYS A 324 -10.99 11.18 -10.80
CA LYS A 324 -11.48 12.15 -11.79
C LYS A 324 -10.40 12.66 -12.74
N GLY A 325 -9.15 12.22 -12.58
CA GLY A 325 -8.01 12.68 -13.38
C GLY A 325 -7.64 14.15 -13.14
N LEU A 326 -8.11 14.76 -12.04
CA LEU A 326 -7.78 16.15 -11.67
C LEU A 326 -6.32 16.28 -11.24
N LEU A 327 -5.78 15.23 -10.62
CA LEU A 327 -4.40 15.14 -10.16
C LEU A 327 -3.81 13.81 -10.59
N GLY A 328 -2.63 13.82 -11.20
CA GLY A 328 -1.85 12.62 -11.46
C GLY A 328 -1.16 12.10 -10.19
N ILE A 329 -0.61 10.88 -10.29
CA ILE A 329 0.17 10.28 -9.19
C ILE A 329 1.35 11.20 -8.81
N LYS A 330 2.10 11.68 -9.82
CA LYS A 330 3.25 12.59 -9.61
C LYS A 330 2.84 13.88 -8.90
N ASP A 331 1.69 14.46 -9.25
CA ASP A 331 1.20 15.70 -8.64
C ASP A 331 0.94 15.53 -7.15
N ILE A 332 0.31 14.41 -6.76
CA ILE A 332 0.04 14.11 -5.35
C ILE A 332 1.33 13.85 -4.58
N LEU A 333 2.33 13.18 -5.18
CA LEU A 333 3.65 13.00 -4.56
C LEU A 333 4.31 14.35 -4.27
N VAL A 334 4.37 15.22 -5.29
CA VAL A 334 5.00 16.54 -5.22
C VAL A 334 4.28 17.41 -4.19
N LEU A 335 2.95 17.46 -4.24
CA LEU A 335 2.13 18.22 -3.28
C LEU A 335 2.35 17.74 -1.84
N SER A 336 2.34 16.43 -1.63
CA SER A 336 2.48 15.84 -0.31
C SER A 336 3.86 16.10 0.29
N LEU A 337 4.93 15.92 -0.50
CA LEU A 337 6.29 16.17 -0.02
C LEU A 337 6.55 17.66 0.22
N SER A 338 6.00 18.53 -0.63
CA SER A 338 6.12 19.99 -0.48
C SER A 338 5.44 20.45 0.82
N LEU A 339 4.19 20.04 1.04
CA LEU A 339 3.44 20.40 2.25
C LEU A 339 4.05 19.78 3.51
N GLN A 340 4.52 18.53 3.45
CA GLN A 340 5.23 17.89 4.57
C GLN A 340 6.50 18.67 4.94
N THR A 341 7.26 19.14 3.95
CA THR A 341 8.49 19.93 4.15
C THR A 341 8.19 21.23 4.88
N ILE A 342 7.20 21.98 4.39
CA ILE A 342 6.79 23.28 4.95
C ILE A 342 6.23 23.09 6.36
N LEU A 343 5.25 22.20 6.54
CA LEU A 343 4.59 21.99 7.83
C LEU A 343 5.57 21.49 8.90
N CYS A 344 6.53 20.62 8.56
CA CYS A 344 7.55 20.19 9.53
C CYS A 344 8.55 21.31 9.87
N ALA A 345 8.86 22.21 8.93
CA ALA A 345 9.76 23.33 9.20
C ALA A 345 9.15 24.30 10.22
N PHE A 346 7.84 24.52 10.15
CA PHE A 346 7.11 25.39 11.08
C PHE A 346 6.65 24.70 12.38
N TRP A 347 6.81 23.37 12.49
CA TRP A 347 6.31 22.61 13.62
C TRP A 347 6.89 23.07 14.95
N TYR A 348 8.20 23.35 15.00
CA TYR A 348 8.86 23.81 16.22
C TYR A 348 8.24 25.10 16.78
N PHE A 349 7.87 26.03 15.90
CA PHE A 349 7.40 27.37 16.27
C PHE A 349 5.90 27.40 16.59
N ALA A 350 5.10 26.54 15.95
CA ALA A 350 3.63 26.60 16.06
C ALA A 350 3.08 26.59 17.51
N PRO A 351 3.51 25.71 18.43
CA PRO A 351 2.96 25.71 19.78
C PRO A 351 3.43 26.90 20.64
N GLN A 352 4.49 27.60 20.22
CA GLN A 352 5.00 28.80 20.89
C GLN A 352 4.15 30.04 20.59
N VAL A 353 3.49 30.05 19.44
CA VAL A 353 2.66 31.17 18.98
C VAL A 353 1.23 31.03 19.50
N ASN A 354 0.56 29.91 19.18
CA ASN A 354 -0.84 29.71 19.55
C ASN A 354 -1.23 28.22 19.49
N ALA A 355 -2.04 27.77 20.46
CA ALA A 355 -2.58 26.41 20.49
C ALA A 355 -3.41 26.04 19.26
N ILE A 356 -4.22 26.97 18.73
CA ILE A 356 -5.04 26.78 17.53
C ILE A 356 -4.16 26.61 16.29
N LEU A 357 -3.08 27.39 16.18
CA LEU A 357 -2.12 27.23 15.08
C LEU A 357 -1.45 25.86 15.14
N TYR A 358 -1.10 25.40 16.34
CA TYR A 358 -0.57 24.06 16.55
C TYR A 358 -1.58 22.97 16.15
N LEU A 359 -2.85 23.09 16.54
CA LEU A 359 -3.91 22.19 16.09
C LEU A 359 -4.00 22.15 14.56
N ALA A 360 -4.09 23.31 13.90
CA ALA A 360 -4.16 23.39 12.44
C ALA A 360 -2.95 22.72 11.77
N LEU A 361 -1.74 22.94 12.29
CA LEU A 361 -0.51 22.34 11.78
C LEU A 361 -0.53 20.81 11.90
N ILE A 362 -0.89 20.26 13.08
CA ILE A 362 -0.92 18.81 13.30
C ILE A 362 -2.00 18.14 12.45
N LEU A 363 -3.15 18.77 12.29
CA LEU A 363 -4.21 18.28 11.40
C LEU A 363 -3.79 18.32 9.93
N GLY A 364 -3.12 19.40 9.50
CA GLY A 364 -2.54 19.50 8.16
C GLY A 364 -1.52 18.40 7.88
N LEU A 365 -0.59 18.15 8.82
CA LEU A 365 0.34 17.02 8.74
C LEU A 365 -0.40 15.69 8.63
N SER A 366 -1.50 15.52 9.36
CA SER A 366 -2.30 14.30 9.31
C SER A 366 -3.00 14.07 7.98
N GLY A 367 -3.50 15.14 7.34
CA GLY A 367 -4.14 15.06 6.03
C GLY A 367 -3.14 14.72 4.92
N ILE A 368 -1.90 15.16 5.03
CA ILE A 368 -0.88 14.91 4.01
C ILE A 368 -0.17 13.56 4.21
N GLN A 369 0.20 13.22 5.45
CA GLN A 369 0.89 11.96 5.73
C GLN A 369 0.06 10.73 5.40
N CYS A 370 -1.28 10.85 5.41
CA CYS A 370 -2.15 9.72 5.09
C CYS A 370 -2.15 9.37 3.58
N MET A 371 -1.61 10.23 2.70
CA MET A 371 -1.47 9.98 1.26
C MET A 371 -0.62 8.76 0.94
N ILE A 372 0.30 8.39 1.83
CA ILE A 372 1.12 7.18 1.70
C ILE A 372 0.28 5.89 1.52
N PHE A 373 -0.88 5.83 2.19
CA PHE A 373 -1.78 4.67 2.14
C PHE A 373 -2.66 4.66 0.90
N LEU A 374 -2.83 5.81 0.23
CA LEU A 374 -3.60 5.94 -1.01
C LEU A 374 -2.70 5.69 -2.22
N ILE A 375 -1.54 6.35 -2.27
CA ILE A 375 -0.75 6.41 -3.48
C ILE A 375 0.08 5.16 -3.73
N LEU A 376 0.67 4.54 -2.70
CA LEU A 376 1.48 3.34 -2.91
C LEU A 376 0.72 2.16 -3.54
N PRO A 377 -0.50 1.78 -3.07
CA PRO A 377 -1.27 0.74 -3.75
C PRO A 377 -1.74 1.19 -5.13
N THR A 378 -2.16 2.46 -5.28
CA THR A 378 -2.64 2.96 -6.58
C THR A 378 -1.53 3.00 -7.62
N ALA A 379 -0.32 3.43 -7.25
CA ALA A 379 0.84 3.45 -8.12
C ALA A 379 1.31 2.04 -8.48
N ALA A 380 1.30 1.11 -7.53
CA ALA A 380 1.61 -0.29 -7.81
C ALA A 380 0.67 -0.89 -8.86
N LEU A 381 -0.63 -0.55 -8.80
CA LEU A 381 -1.62 -1.04 -9.75
C LEU A 381 -1.56 -0.32 -11.11
N ARG A 382 -1.58 1.02 -11.11
CA ARG A 382 -1.67 1.83 -12.34
C ARG A 382 -0.37 1.91 -13.14
N ILE A 383 0.79 1.89 -12.47
CA ILE A 383 2.10 2.04 -13.14
C ILE A 383 2.71 0.68 -13.45
N PHE A 384 2.73 -0.25 -12.48
CA PHE A 384 3.39 -1.55 -12.68
C PHE A 384 2.45 -2.65 -13.19
N GLY A 385 1.14 -2.39 -13.21
CA GLY A 385 0.13 -3.29 -13.74
C GLY A 385 -0.42 -4.35 -12.76
N PRO A 386 -1.57 -4.96 -13.09
CA PRO A 386 -2.29 -5.86 -12.18
C PRO A 386 -1.67 -7.26 -12.04
N VAL A 387 -0.94 -7.78 -13.03
CA VAL A 387 -0.51 -9.20 -13.04
C VAL A 387 0.45 -9.54 -11.89
N TYR A 388 1.40 -8.66 -11.59
CA TYR A 388 2.37 -8.85 -10.50
C TYR A 388 2.13 -7.89 -9.31
N PHE A 389 0.92 -7.34 -9.20
CA PHE A 389 0.54 -6.33 -8.21
C PHE A 389 0.98 -6.70 -6.79
N SER A 390 0.62 -7.88 -6.29
CA SER A 390 0.88 -8.27 -4.90
C SER A 390 2.38 -8.31 -4.57
N THR A 391 3.22 -8.74 -5.51
CA THR A 391 4.67 -8.78 -5.31
C THR A 391 5.28 -7.38 -5.43
N ASN A 392 4.89 -6.59 -6.42
CA ASN A 392 5.39 -5.23 -6.62
C ASN A 392 4.98 -4.30 -5.48
N PHE A 393 3.73 -4.41 -5.01
CA PHE A 393 3.24 -3.69 -3.83
C PHE A 393 3.95 -4.16 -2.56
N GLY A 394 4.19 -5.47 -2.39
CA GLY A 394 5.00 -6.00 -1.29
C GLY A 394 6.43 -5.42 -1.25
N LEU A 395 7.05 -5.24 -2.42
CA LEU A 395 8.34 -4.57 -2.53
C LEU A 395 8.28 -3.10 -2.11
N LEU A 396 7.22 -2.36 -2.47
CA LEU A 396 7.04 -0.99 -1.96
C LEU A 396 6.81 -0.96 -0.44
N LEU A 397 6.12 -1.95 0.11
CA LEU A 397 5.90 -2.09 1.56
C LEU A 397 7.18 -2.44 2.33
N SER A 398 8.23 -2.92 1.66
CA SER A 398 9.54 -3.15 2.29
C SER A 398 10.09 -1.90 2.99
N LYS A 399 9.68 -0.71 2.54
CA LYS A 399 9.95 0.57 3.22
C LYS A 399 9.60 0.55 4.71
N ASN A 400 8.56 -0.19 5.13
CA ASN A 400 8.10 -0.20 6.52
C ASN A 400 9.14 -0.86 7.42
N LEU A 401 9.84 -1.88 6.92
CA LEU A 401 10.92 -2.54 7.63
C LEU A 401 12.10 -1.58 7.79
N ILE A 402 12.50 -0.92 6.69
CA ILE A 402 13.62 0.03 6.67
C ILE A 402 13.32 1.20 7.62
N ALA A 403 12.15 1.83 7.48
CA ALA A 403 11.73 2.94 8.35
C ALA A 403 11.56 2.50 9.81
N GLY A 404 10.99 1.32 10.06
CA GLY A 404 10.77 0.81 11.41
C GLY A 404 12.04 0.61 12.22
N ILE A 405 13.16 0.28 11.56
CA ILE A 405 14.48 0.13 12.21
C ILE A 405 15.21 1.47 12.25
N LEU A 406 15.26 2.18 11.12
CA LEU A 406 16.07 3.39 10.99
C LEU A 406 15.48 4.57 11.77
N THR A 407 14.17 4.76 11.73
CA THR A 407 13.51 5.93 12.32
C THR A 407 13.69 6.02 13.83
N PRO A 408 13.45 4.96 14.65
CA PRO A 408 13.68 5.05 16.09
C PRO A 408 15.12 5.39 16.44
N LEU A 409 16.09 4.81 15.74
CA LEU A 409 17.52 5.09 15.94
C LEU A 409 17.85 6.55 15.64
N VAL A 410 17.36 7.08 14.52
CA VAL A 410 17.58 8.48 14.15
C VAL A 410 16.89 9.40 15.14
N ILE A 411 15.60 9.19 15.44
CA ILE A 411 14.82 10.08 16.32
C ILE A 411 15.45 10.20 17.70
N THR A 412 15.82 9.07 18.33
CA THR A 412 16.34 9.12 19.71
C THR A 412 17.67 9.88 19.77
N HIS A 413 18.62 9.55 18.89
CA HIS A 413 19.92 10.21 18.87
C HIS A 413 19.80 11.70 18.52
N LEU A 414 19.00 12.03 17.51
CA LEU A 414 18.84 13.41 17.07
C LEU A 414 18.13 14.26 18.13
N LEU A 415 17.14 13.70 18.81
CA LEU A 415 16.45 14.39 19.91
C LEU A 415 17.38 14.61 21.11
N ASP A 416 18.22 13.64 21.46
CA ASP A 416 19.06 13.73 22.65
C ASP A 416 20.28 14.64 22.44
N ILE A 417 20.81 14.75 21.21
CA ILE A 417 21.99 15.58 20.89
C ILE A 417 21.59 16.98 20.40
N LEU A 418 20.58 17.09 19.54
CA LEU A 418 20.25 18.32 18.82
C LEU A 418 18.89 18.93 19.23
N GLY A 419 18.07 18.20 19.99
CA GLY A 419 16.76 18.67 20.45
C GLY A 419 15.68 18.73 19.37
N TRP A 420 14.51 19.28 19.74
CA TRP A 420 13.30 19.25 18.92
C TRP A 420 13.40 20.00 17.60
N PHE A 421 14.08 21.14 17.57
CA PHE A 421 14.17 21.97 16.37
C PHE A 421 14.83 21.21 15.21
N TRP A 422 15.98 20.61 15.46
CA TRP A 422 16.70 19.83 14.45
C TRP A 422 16.01 18.51 14.15
N LEU A 423 15.31 17.92 15.11
CA LEU A 423 14.49 16.74 14.87
C LEU A 423 13.40 17.01 13.83
N PHE A 424 12.61 18.08 13.99
CA PHE A 424 11.58 18.44 13.00
C PHE A 424 12.19 18.87 11.66
N THR A 425 13.29 19.64 11.70
CA THR A 425 14.01 20.06 10.50
C THR A 425 14.55 18.87 9.71
N SER A 426 14.97 17.79 10.36
CA SER A 426 15.44 16.57 9.67
C SER A 426 14.36 15.92 8.81
N VAL A 427 13.08 15.97 9.24
CA VAL A 427 11.95 15.50 8.45
C VAL A 427 11.75 16.40 7.22
N SER A 428 11.90 17.72 7.38
CA SER A 428 11.85 18.65 6.26
C SER A 428 12.98 18.41 5.25
N ILE A 429 14.22 18.19 5.72
CA ILE A 429 15.37 17.92 4.84
C ILE A 429 15.17 16.62 4.07
N THR A 430 14.79 15.53 4.75
CA THR A 430 14.54 14.23 4.08
C THR A 430 13.38 14.30 3.10
N SER A 431 12.35 15.09 3.41
CA SER A 431 11.21 15.33 2.50
C SER A 431 11.59 16.18 1.29
N LEU A 432 12.45 17.18 1.48
CA LEU A 432 12.97 18.01 0.39
C LEU A 432 13.87 17.20 -0.56
N LEU A 433 14.76 16.36 -0.03
CA LEU A 433 15.60 15.48 -0.85
C LEU A 433 14.75 14.49 -1.65
N SER A 434 13.72 13.92 -1.02
CA SER A 434 12.76 13.04 -1.70
C SER A 434 11.96 13.79 -2.77
N LEU A 435 11.56 15.04 -2.49
CA LEU A 435 10.85 15.92 -3.44
C LEU A 435 11.70 16.18 -4.69
N LEU A 436 12.96 16.57 -4.52
CA LEU A 436 13.87 16.80 -5.63
C LEU A 436 14.01 15.54 -6.50
N PHE A 437 14.19 14.38 -5.88
CA PHE A 437 14.27 13.11 -6.62
C PHE A 437 12.99 12.82 -7.43
N VAL A 438 11.81 13.02 -6.82
CA VAL A 438 10.52 12.83 -7.48
C VAL A 438 10.33 13.80 -8.67
N LEU A 439 10.76 15.06 -8.52
CA LEU A 439 10.64 16.06 -9.59
C LEU A 439 11.44 15.66 -10.82
N PHE A 440 12.69 15.19 -10.64
CA PHE A 440 13.55 14.73 -11.72
C PHE A 440 13.17 13.36 -12.29
N THR A 441 12.34 12.58 -11.59
CA THR A 441 11.88 11.29 -12.08
C THR A 441 10.78 11.47 -13.12
N ASN A 442 10.95 10.85 -14.29
CA ASN A 442 9.89 10.77 -15.29
C ASN A 442 8.91 9.63 -14.95
N PHE A 443 7.62 9.94 -14.88
CA PHE A 443 6.55 8.99 -14.57
C PHE A 443 5.83 8.49 -15.83
N ASN A 444 6.20 8.98 -17.02
CA ASN A 444 5.72 8.45 -18.29
C ASN A 444 6.53 7.18 -18.59
N ILE A 445 6.01 6.03 -18.16
CA ILE A 445 6.60 4.70 -18.35
C ILE A 445 5.60 3.82 -19.09
#